data_AF-A0A1I0NX05-F1
#
_entry.id   AF-A0A1I0NX05-F1
#
_cell.length_a   1.000
_cell.length_b   1.000
_cell.length_c   1.000
_cell.angle_alpha   90.00
_cell.angle_beta   90.00
_cell.angle_gamma   90.00
#
_symmetry.space_group_name_H-M   'P 1'
#
loop_
_entity.id
_entity.type
_entity.pdbx_description
1 polymer ?
#
loop_
_entity_poly.entity_id
_entity_poly.type
_entity_poly.pdbx_seq_one_letter_code
_entity_poly.pdbx_strand_id
1 'polypeptide(L)'
;MESKAISTLRSLKNDNVYTLYEDKIVVQSGKVTKEILLPSDRSVYRCFDSIYYIQNKLFAIMITNGNYDMRIELDENRLEFSGPPIPTY
;
A
#
# COMPACT_ATOMS: atom_id res chain seq x y z
N MET A 1 -18.89 -7.01 -7.05
CA MET A 1 -18.43 -7.37 -5.70
C MET A 1 -17.66 -6.18 -5.18
N GLU A 2 -18.06 -5.62 -4.04
CA GLU A 2 -17.28 -4.58 -3.38
C GLU A 2 -16.00 -5.22 -2.82
N SER A 3 -14.82 -4.68 -3.13
CA SER A 3 -13.56 -5.14 -2.54
C SER A 3 -13.64 -4.96 -1.02
N LYS A 4 -13.42 -6.04 -0.27
CA LYS A 4 -13.42 -5.99 1.19
C LYS A 4 -12.17 -5.29 1.69
N ALA A 5 -12.31 -4.39 2.67
CA ALA A 5 -11.16 -3.78 3.33
C ALA A 5 -10.40 -4.86 4.12
N ILE A 6 -9.08 -4.95 3.87
CA ILE A 6 -8.16 -5.86 4.53
C ILE A 6 -7.73 -5.29 5.88
N SER A 7 -7.32 -4.02 5.89
CA SER A 7 -6.88 -3.32 7.10
C SER A 7 -7.04 -1.81 6.97
N THR A 8 -6.98 -1.12 8.10
CA THR A 8 -6.95 0.35 8.17
C THR A 8 -5.84 0.78 9.10
N LEU A 9 -5.02 1.74 8.66
CA LEU A 9 -3.88 2.28 9.40
C LEU A 9 -3.93 3.80 9.41
N ARG A 10 -3.85 4.41 10.59
CA ARG A 10 -3.69 5.87 10.73
C ARG A 10 -2.19 6.20 10.68
N SER A 11 -1.83 7.26 9.94
CA SER A 11 -0.45 7.71 9.83
C SER A 11 0.17 8.02 11.20
N LEU A 12 1.46 7.76 11.34
CA LEU A 12 2.26 8.20 12.48
C LEU A 12 2.82 9.63 12.33
N LYS A 13 2.67 10.25 11.15
CA LYS A 13 3.30 11.55 10.81
C LYS A 13 2.31 12.67 10.55
N ASN A 14 1.08 12.33 10.15
CA ASN A 14 0.05 13.29 9.78
C ASN A 14 -1.35 12.70 10.07
N ASP A 15 -2.40 13.39 9.64
CA ASP A 15 -3.79 12.97 9.85
C ASP A 15 -4.32 11.99 8.79
N ASN A 16 -3.45 11.41 7.96
CA ASN A 16 -3.88 10.48 6.92
C ASN A 16 -4.39 9.16 7.52
N VAL A 17 -5.42 8.61 6.88
CA VAL A 17 -5.91 7.25 7.14
C VAL A 17 -5.84 6.44 5.86
N TYR A 18 -5.15 5.30 5.94
CA TYR A 18 -4.93 4.37 4.83
C TYR A 18 -5.82 3.16 5.02
N THR A 19 -6.73 2.93 4.08
CA THR A 19 -7.56 1.73 4.01
C THR A 19 -7.04 0.84 2.89
N LEU A 20 -6.62 -0.36 3.25
CA LEU A 20 -6.08 -1.35 2.34
C LEU A 20 -7.20 -2.23 1.79
N TYR A 21 -7.20 -2.41 0.47
CA TYR A 21 -8.01 -3.39 -0.25
C TYR A 21 -7.07 -4.30 -1.05
N GLU A 22 -7.59 -5.39 -1.61
CA GLU A 22 -6.78 -6.33 -2.39
C GLU A 22 -6.09 -5.66 -3.60
N ASP A 23 -6.73 -4.69 -4.24
CA ASP A 23 -6.28 -4.09 -5.49
C ASP A 23 -5.88 -2.62 -5.38
N LYS A 24 -6.09 -1.99 -4.22
CA LYS A 24 -5.78 -0.57 -4.00
C LYS A 24 -5.59 -0.22 -2.53
N ILE A 25 -4.97 0.94 -2.31
CA ILE A 25 -4.89 1.63 -1.04
C ILE A 25 -5.68 2.93 -1.19
N VAL A 26 -6.71 3.12 -0.37
CA VAL A 26 -7.47 4.38 -0.33
C VAL A 26 -6.92 5.22 0.82
N VAL A 27 -6.44 6.41 0.50
CA VAL A 27 -5.89 7.35 1.47
C VAL A 27 -6.85 8.50 1.66
N GLN A 28 -7.32 8.69 2.89
CA GLN A 28 -8.06 9.88 3.31
C GLN A 28 -7.10 10.86 3.98
N SER A 29 -6.89 12.01 3.35
CA SER A 29 -6.00 13.10 3.78
C SER A 29 -6.80 14.38 3.93
N GLY A 30 -7.34 14.64 5.14
CA GLY A 30 -8.24 15.75 5.39
C GLY A 30 -9.52 15.65 4.54
N LYS A 31 -9.69 16.56 3.58
CA LYS A 31 -10.82 16.57 2.64
C LYS A 31 -10.55 15.83 1.32
N VAL A 32 -9.32 15.35 1.12
CA VAL A 32 -8.88 14.68 -0.12
C VAL A 32 -8.91 13.18 0.09
N THR A 33 -9.49 12.45 -0.86
CA THR A 33 -9.39 10.99 -0.95
C THR A 33 -8.61 10.65 -2.22
N LYS A 34 -7.57 9.82 -2.09
CA LYS A 34 -6.76 9.36 -3.22
C LYS A 34 -6.69 7.84 -3.23
N GLU A 35 -6.68 7.23 -4.41
CA GLU A 35 -6.45 5.81 -4.58
C GLU A 35 -5.04 5.56 -5.11
N ILE A 36 -4.33 4.62 -4.50
CA ILE A 36 -3.05 4.10 -4.96
C ILE A 36 -3.30 2.66 -5.40
N LEU A 37 -3.26 2.42 -6.71
CA LEU A 37 -3.59 1.13 -7.28
C LEU A 37 -2.43 0.14 -7.15
N LEU A 38 -2.74 -1.14 -7.06
CA LEU A 38 -1.76 -2.20 -7.25
C LEU A 38 -1.09 -2.02 -8.62
N PRO A 39 0.24 -2.24 -8.74
CA PRO A 39 0.91 -2.22 -10.04
C PRO A 39 0.20 -3.12 -11.06
N SER A 40 0.12 -2.66 -12.31
CA SER A 40 -0.73 -3.26 -13.35
C SER A 40 -0.22 -4.62 -13.86
N ASP A 41 1.04 -4.97 -13.61
CA ASP A 41 1.61 -6.25 -14.02
C ASP A 41 1.10 -7.39 -13.15
N ARG A 42 -0.09 -7.90 -13.50
CA ARG A 42 -0.75 -9.02 -12.82
C ARG A 42 -0.02 -10.36 -12.99
N SER A 43 0.95 -10.46 -13.90
CA SER A 43 1.82 -11.63 -13.97
C SER A 43 2.78 -11.69 -12.77
N VAL A 44 3.09 -10.53 -12.20
CA VAL A 44 3.96 -10.38 -11.03
C VAL A 44 3.13 -10.15 -9.76
N TYR A 45 2.24 -9.16 -9.71
CA TYR A 45 1.55 -8.71 -8.49
C TYR A 45 0.11 -9.18 -8.43
N ARG A 46 -0.25 -9.89 -7.35
CA ARG A 46 -1.58 -10.48 -7.16
C ARG A 46 -2.52 -9.54 -6.41
N CYS A 47 -2.14 -9.16 -5.20
CA CYS A 47 -2.92 -8.29 -4.32
C CYS A 47 -2.03 -7.61 -3.27
N PHE A 48 -2.56 -6.61 -2.57
CA PHE A 48 -1.99 -6.17 -1.30
C PHE A 48 -2.34 -7.14 -0.18
N ASP A 49 -1.47 -7.21 0.83
CA ASP A 49 -1.67 -8.03 2.02
C ASP A 49 -1.69 -7.19 3.30
N SER A 50 -0.70 -6.32 3.48
CA SER A 50 -0.56 -5.54 4.71
C SER A 50 0.07 -4.17 4.46
N ILE A 51 -0.11 -3.27 5.43
CA ILE A 51 0.49 -1.93 5.45
C ILE A 51 1.06 -1.69 6.85
N TYR A 52 2.29 -1.20 6.94
CA TYR A 52 2.99 -1.02 8.22
C TYR A 52 4.10 0.02 8.13
N TYR A 53 4.59 0.45 9.30
CA TYR A 53 5.79 1.29 9.40
C TYR A 53 7.04 0.45 9.66
N ILE A 54 8.13 0.80 8.99
CA ILE A 54 9.50 0.48 9.42
C ILE A 54 10.18 1.79 9.73
N GLN A 55 10.62 1.95 10.98
CA GLN A 55 11.15 3.22 11.49
C GLN A 55 10.16 4.36 11.22
N ASN A 56 10.54 5.32 10.37
CA ASN A 56 9.72 6.46 10.01
C ASN A 56 9.29 6.42 8.54
N LYS A 57 9.05 5.23 7.98
CA LYS A 57 8.63 5.04 6.58
C LYS A 57 7.47 4.06 6.50
N LEU A 58 6.45 4.41 5.72
CA LEU A 58 5.26 3.61 5.51
C LEU A 58 5.50 2.66 4.34
N PHE A 59 5.16 1.40 4.49
CA PHE A 59 5.31 0.37 3.46
C PHE A 59 4.01 -0.41 3.29
N ALA A 60 3.74 -0.86 2.07
CA ALA A 60 2.72 -1.87 1.78
C ALA A 60 3.37 -3.16 1.27
N ILE A 61 2.83 -4.31 1.66
CA ILE A 61 3.16 -5.63 1.12
C ILE A 61 2.24 -5.95 -0.04
N MET A 62 2.85 -6.44 -1.12
CA MET A 62 2.20 -6.99 -2.29
C MET A 62 2.57 -8.46 -2.39
N ILE A 63 1.55 -9.31 -2.41
CA ILE A 63 1.70 -10.73 -2.71
C ILE A 63 2.04 -10.87 -4.19
N THR A 64 3.08 -11.63 -4.50
CA THR A 64 3.48 -11.89 -5.89
C THR A 64 3.14 -13.31 -6.33
N ASN A 65 3.19 -13.57 -7.63
CA ASN A 65 3.19 -14.93 -8.18
C ASN A 65 4.62 -15.54 -8.19
N GLY A 66 5.62 -14.82 -7.70
CA GLY A 66 7.01 -15.23 -7.66
C GLY A 66 7.40 -15.90 -6.34
N ASN A 67 8.71 -16.02 -6.11
CA ASN A 67 9.24 -16.70 -4.93
C ASN A 67 9.17 -15.87 -3.63
N TYR A 68 8.98 -14.55 -3.74
CA TYR A 68 9.01 -13.63 -2.60
C TYR A 68 7.91 -12.58 -2.74
N ASP A 69 7.26 -12.25 -1.63
CA ASP A 69 6.39 -11.08 -1.57
C ASP A 69 7.23 -9.81 -1.59
N MET A 70 6.64 -8.73 -2.11
CA MET A 70 7.35 -7.47 -2.31
C MET A 70 6.81 -6.42 -1.35
N ARG A 71 7.69 -5.63 -0.74
CA ARG A 71 7.32 -4.40 -0.05
C ARG A 71 7.60 -3.19 -0.93
N ILE A 72 6.77 -2.16 -0.84
CA ILE A 72 6.99 -0.87 -1.50
C ILE A 72 6.74 0.28 -0.53
N GLU A 73 7.59 1.30 -0.56
CA GLU A 73 7.45 2.49 0.28
C GLU A 73 6.31 3.37 -0.26
N LEU A 74 5.50 3.91 0.65
CA LEU A 74 4.51 4.95 0.36
C LEU A 74 5.05 6.31 0.81
N ASP A 75 5.16 7.24 -0.13
CA ASP A 75 5.41 8.66 0.19
C ASP A 75 4.11 9.28 0.71
N GLU A 76 4.06 9.59 2.00
CA GLU A 76 2.88 10.14 2.67
C GLU A 76 2.58 11.59 2.31
N ASN A 77 3.54 12.32 1.72
CA ASN A 77 3.34 13.69 1.24
C ASN A 77 2.81 13.71 -0.20
N ARG A 78 3.34 12.82 -1.05
CA ARG A 78 2.94 12.70 -2.46
C ARG A 78 1.74 11.77 -2.66
N LEU A 79 1.43 10.97 -1.65
CA LEU A 79 0.37 9.96 -1.65
C LEU A 79 0.53 8.96 -2.80
N GLU A 80 1.74 8.47 -3.01
CA GLU A 80 2.08 7.52 -4.08
C GLU A 80 3.26 6.63 -3.67
N PHE A 81 3.57 5.63 -4.48
CA PHE A 81 4.72 4.79 -4.23
C PHE A 81 6.04 5.53 -4.45
N SER A 82 6.99 5.28 -3.54
CA SER A 82 8.34 5.81 -3.61
C SER A 82 9.32 4.70 -3.96
N GLY A 83 9.86 4.76 -5.18
CA GLY A 83 10.87 3.81 -5.66
C GLY A 83 10.31 2.43 -6.06
N PRO A 84 11.21 1.50 -6.43
CA PRO A 84 10.83 0.16 -6.87
C PRO A 84 10.42 -0.73 -5.68
N PRO A 85 9.54 -1.72 -5.90
CA PRO A 85 9.29 -2.78 -4.92
C PRO A 85 10.57 -3.56 -4.59
N ILE A 86 10.70 -3.99 -3.34
CA ILE A 86 11.85 -4.71 -2.80
C ILE A 86 11.36 -6.06 -2.22
N PRO A 87 12.06 -7.18 -2.45
CA PRO A 87 11.69 -8.46 -1.85
C PRO A 87 11.64 -8.41 -0.33
N THR A 88 10.69 -9.13 0.25
CA THR A 88 10.65 -9.49 1.66
C THR A 88 11.35 -10.84 1.85
N TYR A 89 12.23 -10.93 2.85
CA TYR A 89 13.02 -12.11 3.20
C TYR A 89 12.61 -12.62 4.58
#